data_AF-A0A645GTK2-F1
#
_entry.id   AF-A0A645GTK2-F1
#
_cell.length_a   1.000
_cell.length_b   1.000
_cell.length_c   1.000
_cell.angle_alpha   90.00
_cell.angle_beta   90.00
_cell.angle_gamma   90.00
#
_symmetry.space_group_name_H-M   'P 1'
#
loop_
_entity.id
_entity.type
_entity.pdbx_description
1 polymer ?
#
loop_
_entity_poly.entity_id
_entity_poly.type
_entity_poly.pdbx_seq_one_letter_code
_entity_poly.pdbx_strand_id
1 'polypeptide(L)'
;MAIYAIWRSYIEINPTDKVAVDGYALIYNHILSPLSSGIWACLAFYVASSSYRAFRARNLEATILLVSAVVVMLGAAPIGAQIWDKFPTIQNWLLSVPNMTGQRGIVIGAALGSFVTALRVLLGLERGHLGSQ
;
A
#
# COMPACT_ATOMS: atom_id res chain seq x y z
N MET A 1 0.47 -17.68 15.69
CA MET A 1 1.27 -16.48 16.02
C MET A 1 2.09 -16.66 17.29
N ALA A 2 1.51 -17.02 18.44
CA ALA A 2 2.25 -17.16 19.70
C ALA A 2 3.40 -18.18 19.65
N ILE A 3 3.18 -19.37 19.07
CA ILE A 3 4.21 -20.43 18.96
C ILE A 3 5.38 -20.01 18.05
N TYR A 4 5.07 -19.35 16.91
CA TYR A 4 6.09 -18.82 16.00
C TYR A 4 6.89 -17.68 16.64
N ALA A 5 6.24 -16.82 17.43
CA ALA A 5 6.90 -15.74 18.17
C ALA A 5 7.85 -16.29 19.23
N ILE A 6 7.40 -17.28 20.02
CA ILE A 6 8.23 -17.97 21.03
C ILE A 6 9.45 -18.61 20.37
N TRP A 7 9.26 -19.27 19.24
CA TRP A 7 10.34 -19.96 18.54
C TRP A 7 11.31 -19.03 17.81
N ARG A 8 10.81 -17.90 17.26
CA ARG A 8 11.66 -16.81 16.75
C ARG A 8 12.52 -16.21 17.86
N SER A 9 11.93 -15.90 19.01
CA SER A 9 12.67 -15.37 20.17
C SER A 9 13.66 -16.39 20.73
N TYR A 10 13.34 -17.68 20.68
CA TYR A 10 14.28 -18.74 21.07
C TYR A 10 15.54 -18.76 20.18
N ILE A 11 15.39 -18.60 18.86
CA ILE A 11 16.50 -18.56 17.90
C ILE A 11 17.33 -17.27 18.04
N GLU A 12 16.69 -16.14 18.34
CA GLU A 12 17.38 -14.87 18.61
C GLU A 12 18.26 -14.95 19.88
N ILE A 13 17.85 -15.74 20.87
CA ILE A 13 18.59 -15.95 22.13
C ILE A 13 19.67 -17.04 21.99
N ASN A 14 19.45 -18.07 21.16
CA ASN A 14 20.39 -19.19 20.94
C ASN A 14 20.75 -19.37 19.45
N PRO A 15 21.62 -18.51 18.89
CA PRO A 15 21.99 -18.56 17.47
C PRO A 15 22.88 -19.74 17.07
N THR A 16 23.43 -20.49 18.03
CA THR A 16 24.31 -21.64 17.79
C THR A 16 23.59 -22.95 17.48
N ASP A 17 22.28 -23.05 17.76
CA ASP A 17 21.47 -24.23 17.50
C ASP A 17 21.08 -24.34 16.02
N LYS A 18 21.97 -24.91 15.20
CA LYS A 18 21.78 -25.06 13.74
C LYS A 18 20.47 -25.77 13.36
N VAL A 19 20.02 -26.74 14.16
CA VAL A 19 18.78 -27.50 13.91
C VAL A 19 17.53 -26.64 14.06
N ALA A 20 17.50 -25.73 15.04
CA ALA A 20 16.39 -24.81 15.24
C ALA A 20 16.34 -23.75 14.14
N VAL A 21 17.50 -23.24 13.71
CA VAL A 21 17.64 -22.29 12.60
C VAL A 21 17.20 -22.89 11.26
N ASP A 22 17.61 -24.12 10.94
CA ASP A 22 17.22 -24.80 9.69
C ASP A 22 15.73 -25.12 9.66
N GLY A 23 15.14 -25.54 10.78
CA GLY A 23 13.69 -25.69 10.90
C GLY A 23 12.97 -24.37 10.60
N TYR A 24 13.50 -23.24 11.08
CA TYR A 24 12.93 -21.91 10.86
C TYR A 24 13.03 -21.49 9.41
N ALA A 25 14.19 -21.69 8.80
CA ALA A 25 14.40 -21.42 7.40
C ALA A 25 13.42 -22.22 6.52
N LEU A 26 13.14 -23.49 6.84
CA LEU A 26 12.17 -24.30 6.09
C LEU A 26 10.75 -23.74 6.15
N ILE A 27 10.24 -23.46 7.35
CA ILE A 27 8.88 -22.90 7.54
C ILE A 27 8.78 -21.51 6.91
N TYR A 28 9.80 -20.67 7.10
CA TYR A 28 9.83 -19.32 6.56
C TYR A 28 9.84 -19.32 5.02
N ASN A 29 10.73 -20.09 4.41
CA ASN A 29 10.89 -20.10 2.94
C ASN A 29 9.71 -20.77 2.20
N HIS A 30 9.06 -21.77 2.80
CA HIS A 30 7.99 -22.53 2.11
C HIS A 30 6.57 -22.09 2.47
N ILE A 31 6.35 -21.46 3.62
CA ILE A 31 5.00 -21.07 4.06
C ILE A 31 4.89 -19.55 4.16
N LEU A 32 5.79 -18.92 4.91
CA LEU A 32 5.63 -17.49 5.24
C LEU A 32 6.00 -16.57 4.07
N SER A 33 7.09 -16.89 3.35
CA SER A 33 7.57 -16.13 2.21
C SER A 33 6.58 -16.16 1.03
N PRO A 34 6.05 -17.32 0.59
CA PRO A 34 5.06 -17.37 -0.48
C PRO A 34 3.77 -16.65 -0.11
N LEU A 35 3.28 -16.82 1.13
CA LEU A 35 2.05 -16.17 1.60
C LEU A 35 2.19 -14.63 1.59
N SER A 36 3.35 -14.13 2.02
CA SER A 36 3.65 -12.70 1.98
C SER A 36 3.75 -12.20 0.54
N SER A 37 4.44 -12.94 -0.33
CA SER A 37 4.54 -12.60 -1.76
C SER A 37 3.17 -12.59 -2.47
N GLY A 38 2.25 -13.47 -2.06
CA GLY A 38 0.88 -13.51 -2.59
C GLY A 38 0.12 -12.21 -2.33
N ILE A 39 0.26 -11.63 -1.14
CA ILE A 39 -0.35 -10.33 -0.81
C ILE A 39 0.22 -9.22 -1.71
N TRP A 40 1.55 -9.18 -1.89
CA TRP A 40 2.19 -8.22 -2.77
C TRP A 40 1.82 -8.40 -4.25
N ALA A 41 1.68 -9.64 -4.72
CA ALA A 41 1.25 -9.95 -6.07
C ALA A 41 -0.19 -9.48 -6.33
N CYS A 42 -1.11 -9.75 -5.40
CA CYS A 42 -2.48 -9.23 -5.45
C CYS A 42 -2.49 -7.70 -5.44
N LEU A 43 -1.70 -7.07 -4.57
CA LEU A 43 -1.61 -5.61 -4.48
C LEU A 43 -1.11 -5.02 -5.81
N ALA A 44 -0.05 -5.60 -6.39
CA ALA A 44 0.48 -5.19 -7.69
C ALA A 44 -0.59 -5.31 -8.78
N PHE A 45 -1.36 -6.40 -8.82
CA PHE A 45 -2.45 -6.59 -9.78
C PHE A 45 -3.58 -5.55 -9.62
N TYR A 46 -4.01 -5.28 -8.38
CA TYR A 46 -5.04 -4.28 -8.09
C TYR A 46 -4.59 -2.86 -8.44
N VAL A 47 -3.36 -2.49 -8.07
CA VAL A 47 -2.79 -1.18 -8.38
C VAL A 47 -2.63 -1.04 -9.90
N ALA A 48 -2.03 -2.02 -10.58
CA ALA A 48 -1.90 -1.98 -12.04
C ALA A 48 -3.26 -1.83 -12.76
N SER A 49 -4.27 -2.59 -12.31
CA SER A 49 -5.62 -2.56 -12.91
C SER A 49 -6.33 -1.22 -12.68
N SER A 50 -6.16 -0.61 -11.50
CA SER A 50 -6.75 0.70 -11.21
C SER A 50 -6.01 1.84 -11.92
N SER A 51 -4.68 1.81 -11.91
CA SER A 51 -3.82 2.78 -12.60
C SER A 51 -4.02 2.79 -14.11
N TYR A 52 -4.19 1.63 -14.76
CA TYR A 52 -4.47 1.57 -16.20
C TYR A 52 -5.74 2.34 -16.58
N ARG A 53 -6.79 2.25 -15.77
CA ARG A 53 -8.03 3.02 -16.00
C ARG A 53 -7.87 4.51 -15.68
N ALA A 54 -7.04 4.86 -14.70
CA ALA A 54 -6.80 6.24 -14.29
C ALA A 54 -5.85 7.01 -15.23
N PHE A 55 -4.86 6.34 -15.82
CA PHE A 55 -3.84 6.95 -16.68
C PHE A 55 -4.18 6.90 -18.19
N ARG A 56 -5.32 6.32 -18.57
CA ARG A 56 -5.78 6.35 -19.96
C ARG A 56 -6.18 7.79 -20.33
N ALA A 57 -5.37 8.44 -21.17
CA ALA A 57 -5.53 9.82 -21.62
C ALA A 57 -6.80 10.03 -22.47
N ARG A 58 -7.96 10.06 -21.80
CA ARG A 58 -9.27 10.32 -22.41
C ARG A 58 -9.80 11.70 -22.04
N ASN A 59 -9.36 12.24 -20.91
CA ASN A 59 -9.84 13.50 -20.32
C ASN A 59 -8.63 14.37 -19.92
N LEU A 60 -8.82 15.70 -19.85
CA LEU A 60 -7.77 16.64 -19.43
C LEU A 60 -7.16 16.28 -18.08
N GLU A 61 -8.00 15.88 -17.12
CA GLU A 61 -7.56 15.44 -15.78
C GLU A 61 -6.62 14.23 -15.83
N ALA A 62 -6.97 13.22 -16.64
CA ALA A 62 -6.16 12.02 -16.82
C ALA A 62 -4.81 12.34 -17.48
N THR A 63 -4.79 13.29 -18.43
CA THR A 63 -3.55 13.76 -19.07
C THR A 63 -2.64 14.48 -18.06
N ILE A 64 -3.18 15.33 -17.20
CA ILE A 64 -2.41 16.00 -16.14
C ILE A 64 -1.81 14.96 -15.18
N LEU A 65 -2.59 13.94 -14.80
CA LEU A 65 -2.11 12.82 -13.99
C LEU A 65 -0.99 12.04 -14.68
N LEU A 66 -1.15 11.75 -15.97
CA LEU A 66 -0.16 11.02 -16.76
C LEU A 66 1.17 11.79 -16.84
N VAL A 67 1.13 13.09 -17.15
CA VAL A 67 2.33 13.94 -17.20
C VAL A 67 3.01 14.00 -15.84
N SER A 68 2.22 14.17 -14.77
CA SER A 68 2.72 14.19 -13.40
C SER A 68 3.43 12.87 -13.05
N ALA A 69 2.85 11.73 -13.44
CA ALA A 69 3.45 10.42 -13.23
C ALA A 69 4.78 10.24 -13.97
N VAL A 70 4.86 10.69 -15.23
CA VAL A 70 6.11 10.65 -16.01
C VAL A 70 7.21 11.47 -15.35
N VAL A 71 6.89 12.68 -14.87
CA VAL A 71 7.85 13.55 -14.16
C VAL A 71 8.34 12.89 -12.87
N VAL A 72 7.46 12.26 -12.09
CA VAL A 72 7.84 11.54 -10.86
C VAL A 72 8.72 10.32 -11.17
N MET A 73 8.39 9.54 -12.21
CA MET A 73 9.20 8.39 -12.62
C MET A 73 10.60 8.79 -13.08
N LEU A 74 10.72 9.90 -13.80
CA LEU A 74 12.01 10.46 -14.21
C LEU A 74 12.84 10.93 -13.00
N GLY A 75 12.24 11.58 -12.01
CA GLY A 75 12.95 11.99 -10.80
C GLY A 75 13.41 10.82 -9.93
N ALA A 76 12.61 9.74 -9.86
CA ALA A 76 12.92 8.58 -9.04
C ALA A 76 13.96 7.64 -9.68
N ALA A 77 14.14 7.72 -11.00
CA ALA A 77 15.15 6.94 -11.71
C ALA A 77 16.57 7.49 -11.41
N PRO A 78 17.57 6.64 -11.09
CA PRO A 78 18.95 7.08 -10.84
C PRO A 78 19.56 7.87 -12.01
N ILE A 79 19.10 7.60 -13.23
CA ILE A 79 19.53 8.26 -14.47
C ILE A 79 18.95 9.69 -14.58
N GLY A 80 17.80 9.97 -13.95
CA GLY A 80 17.14 11.26 -14.03
C GLY A 80 17.96 12.41 -13.44
N ALA A 81 18.64 12.16 -12.32
CA ALA A 81 19.54 13.14 -11.71
C ALA A 81 20.77 13.43 -12.59
N GLN A 82 21.23 12.46 -13.38
CA GLN A 82 22.38 12.64 -14.27
C GLN A 82 22.03 13.43 -15.53
N ILE A 83 20.76 13.44 -15.96
CA ILE A 83 20.29 14.21 -17.12
C ILE A 83 20.02 15.67 -16.70
N TRP A 84 19.39 15.89 -15.54
CA TRP A 84 19.08 17.23 -15.04
C TRP A 84 18.84 17.25 -13.53
N ASP A 85 19.66 18.02 -12.80
CA ASP A 85 19.63 18.14 -11.33
C ASP A 85 18.30 18.66 -10.75
N LYS A 86 17.43 19.26 -11.57
CA LYS A 86 16.14 19.81 -11.11
C LYS A 86 15.02 18.78 -11.08
N PHE A 87 15.14 17.63 -11.77
CA PHE A 87 14.10 16.59 -11.76
C PHE A 87 13.75 16.10 -10.34
N PRO A 88 14.74 15.77 -9.47
CA PRO A 88 14.45 15.36 -8.09
C PRO A 88 13.78 16.46 -7.26
N THR A 89 14.08 17.74 -7.53
CA THR A 89 13.47 18.87 -6.82
C THR A 89 11.98 18.99 -7.17
N ILE A 90 11.63 18.86 -8.45
CA ILE A 90 10.24 18.92 -8.92
C ILE A 90 9.45 17.72 -8.40
N GLN A 91 10.03 16.52 -8.44
CA GLN A 91 9.42 15.34 -7.84
C GLN A 91 9.14 15.54 -6.35
N ASN A 92 10.13 16.03 -5.59
CA ASN A 92 9.96 16.26 -4.16
C ASN A 92 8.88 17.30 -3.87
N TRP A 93 8.78 18.37 -4.65
CA TRP A 93 7.69 19.34 -4.53
C TRP A 93 6.32 18.71 -4.79
N LEU A 94 6.19 17.90 -5.84
CA LEU A 94 4.95 17.21 -6.20
C LEU A 94 4.51 16.17 -5.14
N LEU A 95 5.46 15.47 -4.54
CA LEU A 95 5.20 14.48 -3.48
C LEU A 95 4.94 15.12 -2.11
N SER A 96 5.54 16.28 -1.82
CA SER A 96 5.44 16.94 -0.51
C SER A 96 4.22 17.85 -0.39
N VAL A 97 3.78 18.51 -1.46
CA VAL A 97 2.71 19.52 -1.40
C VAL A 97 1.35 18.96 -1.90
N PRO A 98 1.14 18.70 -3.20
CA PRO A 98 -0.14 18.14 -3.68
C PRO A 98 -0.47 16.76 -3.10
N ASN A 99 0.48 15.84 -3.13
CA ASN A 99 0.24 14.45 -2.70
C ASN A 99 -0.08 14.37 -1.19
N MET A 100 0.64 15.12 -0.34
CA MET A 100 0.35 15.15 1.09
C MET A 100 -1.03 15.75 1.40
N THR A 101 -1.43 16.80 0.68
CA THR A 101 -2.76 17.40 0.83
C THR A 101 -3.86 16.42 0.43
N GLY A 102 -3.69 15.75 -0.72
CA GLY A 102 -4.65 14.74 -1.20
C GLY A 102 -4.81 13.57 -0.24
N GLN A 103 -3.70 13.01 0.25
CA GLN A 103 -3.72 11.89 1.20
C GLN A 103 -4.44 12.26 2.50
N ARG A 104 -4.18 13.46 3.04
CA ARG A 104 -4.88 13.94 4.25
C ARG A 104 -6.37 14.11 4.01
N GLY A 105 -6.77 14.66 2.86
CA GLY A 105 -8.19 14.78 2.49
C GLY A 105 -8.89 13.42 2.42
N ILE A 106 -8.26 12.43 1.80
CA ILE A 106 -8.80 11.06 1.69
C ILE A 106 -8.98 10.44 3.09
N VAL A 107 -7.99 10.54 3.97
CA VAL A 107 -8.06 9.96 5.33
C VAL A 107 -9.17 10.62 6.15
N ILE A 108 -9.30 11.94 6.09
CA ILE A 108 -10.38 12.65 6.80
C ILE A 108 -11.75 12.25 6.24
N GLY A 109 -11.89 12.17 4.92
CA GLY A 109 -13.13 11.73 4.27
C GLY A 109 -13.51 10.30 4.64
N ALA A 110 -12.54 9.39 4.65
CA ALA A 110 -12.74 8.00 5.06
C ALA A 110 -13.14 7.88 6.53
N ALA A 111 -12.49 8.64 7.42
CA ALA A 111 -12.82 8.67 8.84
C ALA A 111 -14.27 9.16 9.06
N LEU A 112 -14.64 10.28 8.45
CA LEU A 112 -16.01 10.81 8.54
C LEU A 112 -17.04 9.84 7.93
N GLY A 113 -16.74 9.23 6.79
CA GLY A 113 -17.61 8.22 6.17
C GLY A 113 -17.86 7.04 7.09
N SER A 114 -16.80 6.50 7.72
CA SER A 114 -16.90 5.39 8.67
C SER A 114 -17.69 5.77 9.94
N PHE A 115 -17.55 7.01 10.41
CA PHE A 115 -18.29 7.52 11.55
C PHE A 115 -19.79 7.66 11.24
N VAL A 116 -20.13 8.16 10.05
CA VAL A 116 -21.52 8.25 9.59
C VAL A 116 -22.16 6.86 9.47
N THR A 117 -21.45 5.87 8.92
CA THR A 117 -21.97 4.50 8.86
C THR A 117 -22.19 3.93 10.26
N ALA A 118 -21.26 4.14 11.20
CA ALA A 118 -21.42 3.69 12.58
C ALA A 118 -22.63 4.35 13.28
N LEU A 119 -22.85 5.65 13.06
CA LEU A 119 -24.02 6.36 13.58
C LEU A 119 -25.33 5.84 13.01
N ARG A 120 -25.37 5.54 11.70
CA ARG A 120 -26.58 4.98 11.06
C ARG A 120 -26.94 3.60 11.62
N VAL A 121 -25.93 2.79 11.94
CA VAL A 121 -26.12 1.50 12.62
C VAL A 121 -26.63 1.72 14.05
N LEU A 122 -26.02 2.64 14.81
CA LEU A 122 -26.39 2.89 16.21
C LEU A 122 -27.81 3.46 16.36
N LEU A 123 -28.22 4.34 15.45
CA LEU A 123 -29.58 4.90 15.41
C LEU A 123 -30.63 3.93 14.86
N GLY A 124 -30.25 2.71 14.47
CA GLY A 124 -31.16 1.71 13.93
C GLY A 124 -31.75 2.07 12.56
N LEU A 125 -31.12 3.00 11.85
CA LEU A 125 -31.54 3.44 10.51
C LEU A 125 -31.13 2.42 9.43
N GLU A 126 -30.06 1.66 9.67
CA GLU A 126 -29.72 0.51 8.84
C GLU A 126 -30.49 -0.75 9.30
N ARG A 127 -31.62 -1.02 8.64
CA ARG A 127 -32.48 -2.19 8.88
C ARG A 127 -32.10 -3.44 8.07
N GLY A 128 -30.90 -3.48 7.49
CA GLY A 128 -30.49 -4.50 6.51
C GLY A 128 -30.52 -5.95 7.01
N HIS A 129 -30.55 -6.19 8.33
CA HIS A 129 -30.60 -7.54 8.89
C HIS A 129 -32.03 -8.07 9.12
N LEU A 130 -33.09 -7.28 8.85
CA LEU A 130 -34.49 -7.70 9.07
C LEU A 130 -35.25 -8.11 7.80
N GLY A 131 -34.59 -8.29 6.65
CA GLY A 131 -35.19 -8.99 5.50
C GLY A 131 -36.47 -8.37 4.93
N SER A 132 -36.58 -7.04 4.92
CA SER A 132 -37.58 -6.33 4.13
C SER A 132 -36.86 -5.51 3.08
N GLN A 133 -37.30 -5.67 1.83
CA GLN A 133 -36.85 -4.96 0.64
C GLN A 133 -36.61 -3.46 0.88
#